data_AF-J2SBN3-F1
#
_entry.id   AF-J2SBN3-F1
#
_cell.length_a   1.000
_cell.length_b   1.000
_cell.length_c   1.000
_cell.angle_alpha   90.00
_cell.angle_beta   90.00
_cell.angle_gamma   90.00
#
_symmetry.space_group_name_H-M   'P 1'
#
loop_
_entity.id
_entity.type
_entity.pdbx_description
1 polymer ?
#
loop_
_entity_poly.entity_id
_entity_poly.type
_entity_poly.pdbx_seq_one_letter_code
_entity_poly.pdbx_strand_id
1 'polypeptide(L)'
;MEPKERNLLSVKAEFHDKGKAARGYNNIMNLINNRKEDDLGYLLRFHDPIGVYGQELIERFEIDALIEYYNLLLVAIFAGYVPGRFDKESAKEILATIKHPSVIPYYSEYYEYKMTSYTVRFVEQNRFFEQEGNPVTISAFNEFISLNRFLKRDEDIKRFLGMLDYVWYSDDSLNDVIEILSSQEKLNAAFASKVKTEAESAVFGFFKYTSFLSDFRQLLMRTEKYPLLQSSFWMFHGYYFDRMNINMRTIFDKIFTNLTNSLYKPEIFYNVAKEAYNTKKPKNIQIFTMEDYAARSISWSYIDIAFVLDKKWAKPLQMYFEHTLPAEPLI
;
A
#
# COMPACT_ATOMS: atom_id res chain seq x y z
N MET A 1 17.95 27.77 1.57
CA MET A 1 17.28 26.49 1.25
C MET A 1 15.81 26.68 1.48
N GLU A 2 15.04 26.60 0.41
CA GLU A 2 13.60 26.81 0.44
C GLU A 2 12.91 25.71 1.29
N PRO A 3 11.75 25.99 1.93
CA PRO A 3 11.03 25.00 2.73
C PRO A 3 10.79 23.66 1.99
N LYS A 4 10.42 23.73 0.71
CA LYS A 4 10.19 22.54 -0.14
C LYS A 4 11.46 21.72 -0.37
N GLU A 5 12.63 22.36 -0.49
CA GLU A 5 13.92 21.66 -0.63
C GLU A 5 14.29 20.91 0.65
N ARG A 6 14.05 21.52 1.82
CA ARG A 6 14.24 20.84 3.12
C ARG A 6 13.33 19.62 3.27
N ASN A 7 12.09 19.74 2.82
CA ASN A 7 11.14 18.63 2.83
C ASN A 7 11.60 17.49 1.92
N LEU A 8 12.09 17.80 0.72
CA LEU A 8 12.64 16.81 -0.20
C LEU A 8 13.82 16.04 0.44
N LEU A 9 14.77 16.75 1.05
CA LEU A 9 15.89 16.11 1.76
C LEU A 9 15.40 15.21 2.90
N SER A 10 14.37 15.63 3.62
CA SER A 10 13.79 14.84 4.72
C SER A 10 13.12 13.56 4.21
N VAL A 11 12.36 13.65 3.11
CA VAL A 11 11.73 12.48 2.47
C VAL A 11 12.79 11.53 1.94
N LYS A 12 13.83 12.04 1.27
CA LYS A 12 14.94 11.22 0.75
C LYS A 12 15.71 10.52 1.89
N ALA A 13 16.08 11.24 2.94
CA ALA A 13 16.77 10.68 4.10
C ALA A 13 15.96 9.59 4.83
N GLU A 14 14.62 9.69 4.81
CA GLU A 14 13.76 8.70 5.46
C GLU A 14 13.48 7.48 4.60
N PHE A 15 13.10 7.68 3.34
CA PHE A 15 12.50 6.65 2.50
C PHE A 15 13.44 6.11 1.43
N HIS A 16 14.55 6.79 1.15
CA HIS A 16 15.53 6.39 0.14
C HIS A 16 16.88 6.02 0.74
N ASP A 17 17.53 6.95 1.45
CA ASP A 17 18.96 6.83 1.81
C ASP A 17 19.27 5.75 2.85
N LYS A 18 18.25 5.07 3.39
CA LYS A 18 18.38 4.00 4.38
C LYS A 18 17.41 2.86 4.13
N GLY A 19 17.70 1.72 4.75
CA GLY A 19 16.79 0.58 4.75
C GLY A 19 16.70 -0.12 3.41
N LYS A 20 15.50 -0.56 3.03
CA LYS A 20 15.26 -1.41 1.85
C LYS A 20 15.50 -0.67 0.53
N ALA A 21 15.03 0.57 0.39
CA ALA A 21 15.16 1.34 -0.85
C ALA A 21 16.64 1.60 -1.23
N ALA A 22 17.48 2.04 -0.28
CA ALA A 22 18.92 2.21 -0.50
C ALA A 22 19.59 0.93 -1.00
N ARG A 23 19.23 -0.22 -0.43
CA ARG A 23 19.78 -1.51 -0.86
C ARG A 23 19.25 -1.91 -2.22
N GLY A 24 17.96 -1.69 -2.50
CA GLY A 24 17.36 -1.90 -3.82
C GLY A 24 18.06 -1.08 -4.91
N TYR A 25 18.35 0.20 -4.63
CA TYR A 25 19.10 1.06 -5.54
C TYR A 25 20.52 0.52 -5.79
N ASN A 26 21.25 0.20 -4.72
CA ASN A 26 22.60 -0.35 -4.84
C ASN A 26 22.62 -1.68 -5.62
N ASN A 27 21.65 -2.57 -5.37
CA ASN A 27 21.54 -3.85 -6.04
C ASN A 27 21.29 -3.68 -7.54
N ILE A 28 20.28 -2.87 -7.91
CA ILE A 28 19.97 -2.59 -9.33
C ILE A 28 21.16 -1.93 -10.02
N MET A 29 21.72 -0.86 -9.44
CA MET A 29 22.81 -0.13 -10.07
C MET A 29 24.09 -0.97 -10.17
N ASN A 30 24.34 -1.86 -9.21
CA ASN A 30 25.45 -2.80 -9.30
C ASN A 30 25.27 -3.79 -10.46
N LEU A 31 24.06 -4.32 -10.68
CA LEU A 31 23.78 -5.21 -11.80
C LEU A 31 23.89 -4.47 -13.15
N ILE A 32 23.34 -3.26 -13.25
CA ILE A 32 23.42 -2.42 -14.46
C ILE A 32 24.87 -2.04 -14.77
N ASN A 33 25.60 -1.48 -13.80
CA ASN A 33 26.95 -0.97 -14.03
C ASN A 33 27.96 -2.08 -14.36
N ASN A 34 27.73 -3.29 -13.88
CA ASN A 34 28.57 -4.46 -14.17
C ASN A 34 28.12 -5.26 -15.41
N ARG A 35 27.13 -4.76 -16.18
CA ARG A 35 26.58 -5.42 -17.37
C ARG A 35 26.11 -6.85 -17.09
N LYS A 36 25.31 -6.97 -16.04
CA LYS A 36 24.65 -8.21 -15.60
C LYS A 36 23.15 -8.13 -15.85
N GLU A 37 22.78 -7.77 -17.07
CA GLU A 37 21.40 -7.56 -17.47
C GLU A 37 20.56 -8.84 -17.39
N ASP A 38 21.18 -9.99 -17.68
CA ASP A 38 20.56 -11.32 -17.54
C ASP A 38 20.25 -11.66 -16.07
N ASP A 39 21.18 -11.37 -15.15
CA ASP A 39 20.97 -11.56 -13.71
C ASP A 39 19.82 -10.66 -13.21
N LEU A 40 19.76 -9.41 -13.66
CA LEU A 40 18.67 -8.49 -13.31
C LEU A 40 17.33 -8.94 -13.91
N GLY A 41 17.33 -9.41 -15.16
CA GLY A 41 16.15 -9.98 -15.81
C GLY A 41 15.64 -11.23 -15.10
N TYR A 42 16.54 -12.10 -14.66
CA TYR A 42 16.18 -13.26 -13.85
C TYR A 42 15.63 -12.84 -12.49
N LEU A 43 16.29 -11.92 -11.78
CA LEU A 43 15.84 -11.38 -10.50
C LEU A 43 14.46 -10.75 -10.57
N LEU A 44 14.08 -10.16 -11.71
CA LEU A 44 12.80 -9.47 -11.90
C LEU A 44 11.80 -10.26 -12.77
N ARG A 45 12.05 -11.54 -13.04
CA ARG A 45 11.13 -12.39 -13.82
C ARG A 45 9.76 -12.54 -13.16
N PHE A 46 8.74 -12.90 -13.93
CA PHE A 46 7.44 -13.28 -13.41
C PHE A 46 7.56 -14.54 -12.53
N HIS A 47 7.07 -14.47 -11.30
CA HIS A 47 7.32 -15.48 -10.26
C HIS A 47 6.18 -16.50 -10.09
N ASP A 48 5.04 -16.31 -10.76
CA ASP A 48 3.90 -17.25 -10.66
C ASP A 48 4.27 -18.68 -11.12
N PRO A 49 4.99 -18.89 -12.24
CA PRO A 49 5.36 -20.24 -12.67
C PRO A 49 6.46 -20.89 -11.81
N ILE A 50 7.36 -20.06 -11.26
CA ILE A 50 8.50 -20.49 -10.45
C ILE A 50 8.61 -19.54 -9.27
N GLY A 51 8.12 -20.00 -8.12
CA GLY A 51 8.12 -19.23 -6.88
C GLY A 51 9.51 -18.70 -6.52
N VAL A 52 9.51 -17.62 -5.74
CA VAL A 52 10.72 -16.89 -5.36
C VAL A 52 10.89 -16.94 -3.85
N TYR A 53 12.10 -17.27 -3.40
CA TYR A 53 12.39 -17.54 -1.98
C TYR A 53 13.78 -17.03 -1.59
N GLY A 54 14.02 -16.97 -0.28
CA GLY A 54 15.35 -16.67 0.27
C GLY A 54 15.88 -15.30 -0.15
N GLN A 55 17.12 -15.27 -0.60
CA GLN A 55 17.82 -14.02 -0.95
C GLN A 55 17.16 -13.29 -2.12
N GLU A 56 16.66 -14.02 -3.13
CA GLU A 56 15.99 -13.41 -4.28
C GLU A 56 14.74 -12.64 -3.85
N LEU A 57 13.94 -13.20 -2.93
CA LEU A 57 12.75 -12.54 -2.40
C LEU A 57 13.09 -11.26 -1.64
N ILE A 58 14.17 -11.29 -0.85
CA ILE A 58 14.65 -10.12 -0.11
C ILE A 58 15.05 -9.00 -1.09
N GLU A 59 15.80 -9.33 -2.13
CA GLU A 59 16.26 -8.36 -3.14
C GLU A 59 15.11 -7.75 -3.93
N ARG A 60 14.08 -8.54 -4.28
CA ARG A 60 12.85 -8.03 -4.90
C ARG A 60 12.12 -7.04 -3.99
N PHE A 61 11.94 -7.37 -2.71
CA PHE A 61 11.33 -6.43 -1.75
C PHE A 61 12.12 -5.14 -1.56
N GLU A 62 13.44 -5.18 -1.77
CA GLU A 62 14.28 -3.99 -1.74
C GLU A 62 14.07 -3.11 -2.98
N ILE A 63 13.90 -3.73 -4.14
CA ILE A 63 13.55 -3.07 -5.40
C ILE A 63 12.13 -2.48 -5.33
N ASP A 64 11.16 -3.21 -4.79
CA ASP A 64 9.79 -2.72 -4.60
C ASP A 64 9.78 -1.47 -3.70
N ALA A 65 10.56 -1.50 -2.61
CA ALA A 65 10.68 -0.34 -1.72
C ALA A 65 11.29 0.89 -2.42
N LEU A 66 12.21 0.69 -3.38
CA LEU A 66 12.77 1.77 -4.19
C LEU A 66 11.72 2.34 -5.16
N ILE A 67 10.98 1.48 -5.88
CA ILE A 67 9.89 1.88 -6.77
C ILE A 67 8.82 2.64 -5.99
N GLU A 68 8.46 2.15 -4.81
CA GLU A 68 7.52 2.79 -3.90
C GLU A 68 7.99 4.18 -3.49
N TYR A 69 9.28 4.36 -3.18
CA TYR A 69 9.86 5.68 -2.88
C TYR A 69 9.71 6.65 -4.07
N TYR A 70 9.98 6.22 -5.31
CA TYR A 70 9.79 7.08 -6.47
C TYR A 70 8.34 7.51 -6.66
N ASN A 71 7.40 6.58 -6.46
CA ASN A 71 5.97 6.88 -6.48
C ASN A 71 5.57 7.84 -5.35
N LEU A 72 6.18 7.71 -4.16
CA LEU A 72 5.95 8.60 -3.04
C LEU A 72 6.41 10.04 -3.34
N LEU A 73 7.53 10.22 -4.05
CA LEU A 73 7.97 11.53 -4.50
C LEU A 73 6.95 12.18 -5.42
N LEU A 74 6.35 11.43 -6.36
CA LEU A 74 5.29 11.95 -7.22
C LEU A 74 4.06 12.39 -6.40
N VAL A 75 3.65 11.61 -5.39
CA VAL A 75 2.58 12.00 -4.46
C VAL A 75 2.95 13.29 -3.71
N ALA A 76 4.20 13.42 -3.26
CA ALA A 76 4.68 14.61 -2.55
C ALA A 76 4.68 15.86 -3.45
N ILE A 77 4.96 15.70 -4.75
CA ILE A 77 4.84 16.77 -5.75
C ILE A 77 3.38 17.21 -5.86
N PHE A 78 2.44 16.27 -6.01
CA PHE A 78 1.00 16.58 -6.07
C PHE A 78 0.45 17.14 -4.76
N ALA A 79 1.11 16.90 -3.62
CA ALA A 79 0.75 17.54 -2.36
C ALA A 79 1.24 18.99 -2.25
N GLY A 80 2.17 19.41 -3.13
CA GLY A 80 2.95 20.63 -2.96
C GLY A 80 3.91 20.56 -1.76
N TYR A 81 4.25 19.36 -1.28
CA TYR A 81 5.11 19.15 -0.11
C TYR A 81 6.60 19.32 -0.44
N VAL A 82 6.99 18.92 -1.65
CA VAL A 82 8.34 19.07 -2.23
C VAL A 82 8.27 20.00 -3.47
N PRO A 83 9.39 20.36 -4.12
CA PRO A 83 9.37 21.17 -5.35
C PRO A 83 8.46 20.55 -6.41
N GLY A 84 7.82 21.36 -7.26
CA GLY A 84 6.82 20.91 -8.24
C GLY A 84 7.36 20.01 -9.37
N ARG A 85 8.63 19.60 -9.30
CA ARG A 85 9.29 18.70 -10.23
C ARG A 85 10.36 17.91 -9.49
N PHE A 86 10.76 16.77 -10.05
CA PHE A 86 11.92 16.03 -9.58
C PHE A 86 13.18 16.90 -9.74
N ASP A 87 14.08 16.83 -8.75
CA ASP A 87 15.41 17.39 -8.91
C ASP A 87 16.22 16.57 -9.94
N LYS A 88 17.34 17.13 -10.40
CA LYS A 88 18.15 16.51 -11.47
C LYS A 88 18.71 15.12 -11.07
N GLU A 89 19.05 14.93 -9.81
CA GLU A 89 19.60 13.67 -9.31
C GLU A 89 18.52 12.60 -9.28
N SER A 90 17.38 12.90 -8.63
CA SER A 90 16.22 12.00 -8.57
C SER A 90 15.70 11.64 -9.96
N ALA A 91 15.60 12.61 -10.87
CA ALA A 91 15.18 12.37 -12.25
C ALA A 91 16.11 11.40 -13.00
N LYS A 92 17.43 11.61 -12.89
CA LYS A 92 18.44 10.73 -13.52
C LYS A 92 18.35 9.31 -12.97
N GLU A 93 18.21 9.19 -11.66
CA GLU A 93 18.10 7.91 -10.96
C GLU A 93 16.84 7.13 -11.35
N ILE A 94 15.68 7.79 -11.35
CA ILE A 94 14.41 7.17 -11.76
C ILE A 94 14.50 6.66 -13.20
N LEU A 95 15.03 7.47 -14.12
CA LEU A 95 15.17 7.06 -15.52
C LEU A 95 16.18 5.92 -15.70
N ALA A 96 17.31 5.95 -15.00
CA ALA A 96 18.32 4.88 -15.08
C ALA A 96 17.80 3.55 -14.52
N THR A 97 16.97 3.59 -13.48
CA THR A 97 16.43 2.40 -12.82
C THR A 97 15.19 1.88 -13.55
N ILE A 98 14.13 2.70 -13.62
CA ILE A 98 12.79 2.23 -14.00
C ILE A 98 12.67 2.01 -15.50
N LYS A 99 13.39 2.78 -16.33
CA LYS A 99 13.40 2.56 -17.78
C LYS A 99 14.35 1.45 -18.22
N HIS A 100 15.03 0.79 -17.30
CA HIS A 100 15.88 -0.34 -17.68
C HIS A 100 15.02 -1.45 -18.30
N PRO A 101 15.42 -2.07 -19.44
CA PRO A 101 14.60 -3.07 -20.13
C PRO A 101 14.15 -4.23 -19.26
N SER A 102 14.97 -4.67 -18.30
CA SER A 102 14.62 -5.74 -17.35
C SER A 102 13.62 -5.30 -16.26
N VAL A 103 13.52 -3.99 -15.96
CA VAL A 103 12.66 -3.44 -14.90
C VAL A 103 11.27 -3.09 -15.45
N ILE A 104 11.16 -2.71 -16.72
CA ILE A 104 9.88 -2.35 -17.34
C ILE A 104 8.83 -3.46 -17.19
N PRO A 105 9.06 -4.71 -17.68
CA PRO A 105 8.07 -5.78 -17.57
C PRO A 105 7.65 -6.07 -16.13
N TYR A 106 8.59 -5.93 -15.18
CA TYR A 106 8.33 -6.16 -13.77
C TYR A 106 7.17 -5.31 -13.26
N TYR A 107 7.21 -3.98 -13.44
CA TYR A 107 6.12 -3.15 -12.93
C TYR A 107 4.95 -3.01 -13.93
N SER A 108 5.18 -3.12 -15.24
CA SER A 108 4.12 -2.84 -16.23
C SER A 108 3.31 -4.05 -16.64
N GLU A 109 3.89 -5.25 -16.60
CA GLU A 109 3.26 -6.49 -17.08
C GLU A 109 2.98 -7.46 -15.94
N TYR A 110 3.96 -7.69 -15.05
CA TYR A 110 3.84 -8.74 -14.04
C TYR A 110 2.97 -8.32 -12.86
N TYR A 111 3.04 -7.05 -12.45
CA TYR A 111 2.27 -6.51 -11.33
C TYR A 111 1.32 -5.35 -11.71
N GLU A 112 1.42 -4.84 -12.94
CA GLU A 112 0.61 -3.72 -13.48
C GLU A 112 0.53 -2.47 -12.58
N TYR A 113 1.64 -2.08 -11.93
CA TYR A 113 1.76 -0.86 -11.13
C TYR A 113 1.69 0.42 -12.00
N LYS A 114 0.47 0.84 -12.36
CA LYS A 114 0.24 2.03 -13.20
C LYS A 114 0.83 3.32 -12.64
N MET A 115 0.94 3.46 -11.32
CA MET A 115 1.57 4.64 -10.70
C MET A 115 3.03 4.79 -11.12
N THR A 116 3.76 3.68 -11.26
CA THR A 116 5.17 3.69 -11.67
C THR A 116 5.35 4.23 -13.08
N SER A 117 4.47 3.87 -14.02
CA SER A 117 4.54 4.40 -15.38
C SER A 117 4.23 5.90 -15.43
N TYR A 118 3.36 6.40 -14.54
CA TYR A 118 3.08 7.83 -14.39
C TYR A 118 4.25 8.60 -13.80
N THR A 119 4.93 8.04 -12.79
CA THR A 119 6.17 8.59 -12.25
C THR A 119 7.23 8.76 -13.33
N VAL A 120 7.49 7.73 -14.15
CA VAL A 120 8.44 7.81 -15.26
C VAL A 120 8.03 8.86 -16.28
N ARG A 121 6.77 8.85 -16.73
CA ARG A 121 6.27 9.83 -17.71
C ARG A 121 6.39 11.27 -17.23
N PHE A 122 6.15 11.51 -15.94
CA PHE A 122 6.29 12.83 -15.33
C PHE A 122 7.75 13.31 -15.38
N VAL A 123 8.70 12.42 -15.10
CA VAL A 123 10.14 12.69 -15.18
C VAL A 123 10.59 12.93 -16.62
N GLU A 124 10.21 12.06 -17.56
CA GLU A 124 10.61 12.15 -18.98
C GLU A 124 10.20 13.47 -19.61
N GLN A 125 9.00 13.95 -19.28
CA GLN A 125 8.46 15.19 -19.81
C GLN A 125 8.95 16.43 -19.05
N ASN A 126 9.84 16.23 -18.06
CA ASN A 126 10.37 17.29 -17.20
C ASN A 126 9.26 18.22 -16.68
N ARG A 127 8.12 17.62 -16.31
CA ARG A 127 6.93 18.39 -15.96
C ARG A 127 7.17 19.21 -14.70
N PHE A 128 6.57 20.39 -14.69
CA PHE A 128 6.39 21.17 -13.48
C PHE A 128 4.91 21.18 -13.12
N PHE A 129 4.63 20.79 -11.89
CA PHE A 129 3.30 20.83 -11.30
C PHE A 129 3.25 21.97 -10.29
N GLU A 130 2.56 23.04 -10.69
CA GLU A 130 2.41 24.24 -9.86
C GLU A 130 1.26 24.04 -8.88
N GLN A 131 1.58 23.48 -7.72
CA GLN A 131 0.72 23.53 -6.55
C GLN A 131 1.44 24.31 -5.43
N GLU A 132 0.86 25.47 -5.11
CA GLU A 132 1.16 26.11 -3.84
C GLU A 132 0.71 25.15 -2.74
N GLY A 133 1.68 24.64 -1.98
CA GLY A 133 1.41 23.76 -0.86
C GLY A 133 0.58 24.56 0.14
N ASN A 134 -0.70 24.22 0.26
CA ASN A 134 -1.57 24.84 1.25
C ASN A 134 -1.65 23.93 2.49
N PRO A 135 -2.13 24.45 3.63
CA PRO A 135 -2.17 23.67 4.87
C PRO A 135 -2.96 22.35 4.74
N VAL A 136 -3.98 22.29 3.88
CA VAL A 136 -4.82 21.10 3.69
C VAL A 136 -4.02 20.00 3.00
N THR A 137 -3.34 20.31 1.88
CA THR A 137 -2.64 19.30 1.08
C THR A 137 -1.37 18.81 1.78
N ILE A 138 -0.67 19.70 2.48
CA ILE A 138 0.47 19.36 3.34
C ILE A 138 0.04 18.47 4.50
N SER A 139 -1.06 18.82 5.20
CA SER A 139 -1.59 18.00 6.29
C SER A 139 -2.03 16.62 5.78
N ALA A 140 -2.69 16.55 4.64
CA ALA A 140 -3.13 15.31 4.03
C ALA A 140 -1.93 14.40 3.68
N PHE A 141 -0.84 14.97 3.13
CA PHE A 141 0.37 14.20 2.86
C PHE A 141 1.04 13.65 4.13
N ASN A 142 1.12 14.45 5.19
CA ASN A 142 1.68 13.98 6.47
C ASN A 142 0.85 12.85 7.08
N GLU A 143 -0.47 12.92 6.94
CA GLU A 143 -1.35 11.83 7.37
C GLU A 143 -1.18 10.59 6.50
N PHE A 144 -1.13 10.76 5.17
CA PHE A 144 -0.83 9.68 4.24
C PHE A 144 0.46 8.93 4.60
N ILE A 145 1.55 9.67 4.90
CA ILE A 145 2.81 9.09 5.39
C ILE A 145 2.61 8.33 6.70
N SER A 146 1.84 8.90 7.63
CA SER A 146 1.60 8.28 8.94
C SER A 146 0.83 6.97 8.81
N LEU A 147 -0.20 6.93 7.96
CA LEU A 147 -0.94 5.72 7.63
C LEU A 147 -0.03 4.66 6.98
N ASN A 148 0.83 5.06 6.03
CA ASN A 148 1.80 4.16 5.41
C ASN A 148 2.81 3.58 6.40
N ARG A 149 3.29 4.39 7.35
CA ARG A 149 4.17 3.92 8.42
C ARG A 149 3.48 2.91 9.33
N PHE A 150 2.19 3.08 9.60
CA PHE A 150 1.40 2.12 10.37
C PHE A 150 1.34 0.76 9.64
N LEU A 151 0.98 0.75 8.36
CA LEU A 151 0.97 -0.47 7.54
C LEU A 151 2.33 -1.19 7.54
N LYS A 152 3.42 -0.44 7.37
CA LYS A 152 4.79 -1.00 7.30
C LYS A 152 5.35 -1.47 8.64
N ARG A 153 4.71 -1.20 9.77
CA ARG A 153 5.20 -1.58 11.10
C ARG A 153 4.39 -2.71 11.73
N ASP A 154 3.14 -2.90 11.32
CA ASP A 154 2.29 -3.95 11.85
C ASP A 154 2.57 -5.28 11.14
N GLU A 155 3.08 -6.26 11.89
CA GLU A 155 3.48 -7.56 11.35
C GLU A 155 2.29 -8.42 10.90
N ASP A 156 1.09 -8.20 11.44
CA ASP A 156 -0.10 -8.93 11.02
C ASP A 156 -0.61 -8.39 9.69
N ILE A 157 -0.62 -7.05 9.54
CA ILE A 157 -0.93 -6.41 8.26
C ILE A 157 0.07 -6.84 7.18
N LYS A 158 1.37 -6.90 7.49
CA LYS A 158 2.38 -7.39 6.54
C LYS A 158 2.11 -8.81 6.08
N ARG A 159 1.74 -9.71 6.99
CA ARG A 159 1.38 -11.08 6.64
C ARG A 159 0.18 -11.11 5.71
N PHE A 160 -0.89 -10.38 6.06
CA PHE A 160 -2.08 -10.29 5.22
C PHE A 160 -1.76 -9.76 3.82
N LEU A 161 -1.06 -8.62 3.72
CA LEU A 161 -0.70 -8.01 2.44
C LEU A 161 0.28 -8.89 1.64
N GLY A 162 1.20 -9.59 2.32
CA GLY A 162 2.08 -10.56 1.69
C GLY A 162 1.31 -11.75 1.11
N MET A 163 0.39 -12.35 1.87
CA MET A 163 -0.46 -13.44 1.36
C MET A 163 -1.34 -12.97 0.20
N LEU A 164 -1.84 -11.73 0.26
CA LEU A 164 -2.55 -11.10 -0.85
C LEU A 164 -1.66 -10.92 -2.10
N ASP A 165 -0.34 -10.80 -1.90
CA ASP A 165 0.73 -10.73 -2.91
C ASP A 165 1.40 -12.09 -3.16
N TYR A 166 0.67 -13.19 -3.01
CA TYR A 166 1.12 -14.56 -3.27
C TYR A 166 2.26 -15.09 -2.39
N VAL A 167 2.61 -14.40 -1.30
CA VAL A 167 3.63 -14.87 -0.35
C VAL A 167 3.03 -15.94 0.55
N TRP A 168 3.70 -17.09 0.63
CA TRP A 168 3.36 -18.17 1.55
C TRP A 168 4.18 -17.99 2.83
N TYR A 169 3.54 -18.18 3.99
CA TYR A 169 4.20 -18.12 5.29
C TYR A 169 4.12 -19.49 5.93
N SER A 170 5.25 -20.21 5.95
CA SER A 170 5.27 -21.64 6.23
C SER A 170 4.35 -22.38 5.24
N ASP A 171 3.32 -23.08 5.73
CA ASP A 171 2.33 -23.78 4.90
C ASP A 171 1.03 -22.97 4.70
N ASP A 172 0.94 -21.76 5.28
CA ASP A 172 -0.26 -20.92 5.22
C ASP A 172 -0.23 -19.96 4.01
N SER A 173 -1.39 -19.81 3.38
CA SER A 173 -1.63 -18.97 2.19
C SER A 173 -2.86 -18.07 2.35
N LEU A 174 -3.15 -17.25 1.34
CA LEU A 174 -4.38 -16.44 1.31
C LEU A 174 -5.66 -17.30 1.37
N ASN A 175 -5.63 -18.52 0.83
CA ASN A 175 -6.80 -19.40 0.85
C ASN A 175 -7.17 -19.81 2.28
N ASP A 176 -6.18 -20.04 3.14
CA ASP A 176 -6.37 -20.38 4.54
C ASP A 176 -6.98 -19.20 5.31
N VAL A 177 -6.50 -17.97 5.04
CA VAL A 177 -7.09 -16.74 5.57
C VAL A 177 -8.56 -16.59 5.15
N ILE A 178 -8.84 -16.78 3.86
CA ILE A 178 -10.20 -16.74 3.30
C ILE A 178 -11.09 -17.80 3.95
N GLU A 179 -10.57 -19.01 4.16
CA GLU A 179 -11.31 -20.10 4.79
C GLU A 179 -11.69 -19.76 6.24
N ILE A 180 -10.75 -19.20 7.01
CA ILE A 180 -11.00 -18.76 8.39
C ILE A 180 -12.06 -17.65 8.40
N LEU A 181 -11.88 -16.59 7.59
CA LEU A 181 -12.84 -15.47 7.50
C LEU A 181 -14.23 -15.91 7.03
N SER A 182 -14.29 -16.96 6.21
CA SER A 182 -15.53 -17.51 5.65
C SER A 182 -16.27 -18.47 6.56
N SER A 183 -15.72 -18.84 7.72
CA SER A 183 -16.36 -19.71 8.71
C SER A 183 -16.42 -19.02 10.07
N GLN A 184 -17.63 -18.75 10.58
CA GLN A 184 -17.80 -18.15 11.90
C GLN A 184 -17.14 -18.99 13.01
N GLU A 185 -17.15 -20.31 12.91
CA GLU A 185 -16.50 -21.20 13.87
C GLU A 185 -14.97 -21.02 13.84
N LYS A 186 -14.36 -21.10 12.65
CA LYS A 186 -12.91 -20.92 12.49
C LYS A 186 -12.46 -19.52 12.91
N LEU A 187 -13.24 -18.50 12.55
CA LEU A 187 -12.98 -17.12 12.94
C LEU A 187 -12.98 -16.93 14.46
N ASN A 188 -13.98 -17.50 15.16
CA ASN A 188 -14.01 -17.48 16.62
C ASN A 188 -12.82 -18.23 17.24
N ALA A 189 -12.43 -19.37 16.66
CA ALA A 189 -11.26 -20.12 17.11
C ALA A 189 -9.97 -19.30 16.97
N ALA A 190 -9.78 -18.65 15.81
CA ALA A 190 -8.64 -17.77 15.55
C ALA A 190 -8.58 -16.60 16.55
N PHE A 191 -9.72 -15.97 16.85
CA PHE A 191 -9.79 -14.88 17.84
C PHE A 191 -9.63 -15.33 19.30
N ALA A 192 -9.87 -16.61 19.59
CA ALA A 192 -9.64 -17.18 20.92
C ALA A 192 -8.21 -17.73 21.09
N SER A 193 -7.47 -17.91 20.00
CA SER A 193 -6.15 -18.54 20.01
C SER A 193 -5.11 -17.69 20.73
N LYS A 194 -4.34 -18.34 21.61
CA LYS A 194 -3.21 -17.71 22.33
C LYS A 194 -1.91 -17.75 21.51
N VAL A 195 -1.78 -18.73 20.62
CA VAL A 195 -0.62 -18.95 19.76
C VAL A 195 -1.14 -19.02 18.34
N LYS A 196 -0.86 -17.99 17.56
CA LYS A 196 -1.43 -17.83 16.23
C LYS A 196 -0.61 -18.58 15.19
N THR A 197 -1.29 -19.24 14.25
CA THR A 197 -0.67 -19.59 12.98
C THR A 197 -0.40 -18.34 12.14
N GLU A 198 0.27 -18.49 11.00
CA GLU A 198 0.53 -17.38 10.10
C GLU A 198 -0.79 -16.90 9.44
N ALA A 199 -1.68 -17.83 9.09
CA ALA A 199 -3.03 -17.53 8.60
C ALA A 199 -3.89 -16.81 9.66
N GLU A 200 -3.87 -17.28 10.92
CA GLU A 200 -4.59 -16.60 12.01
C GLU A 200 -4.04 -15.19 12.25
N SER A 201 -2.72 -15.00 12.18
CA SER A 201 -2.11 -13.66 12.27
C SER A 201 -2.55 -12.77 11.10
N ALA A 202 -2.60 -13.30 9.88
CA ALA A 202 -3.11 -12.58 8.71
C ALA A 202 -4.62 -12.25 8.81
N VAL A 203 -5.43 -13.04 9.51
CA VAL A 203 -6.83 -12.70 9.82
C VAL A 203 -6.92 -11.45 10.69
N PHE A 204 -6.05 -11.32 11.71
CA PHE A 204 -5.93 -10.08 12.47
C PHE A 204 -5.41 -8.93 11.60
N GLY A 205 -4.48 -9.23 10.70
CA GLY A 205 -3.97 -8.29 9.69
C GLY A 205 -5.08 -7.72 8.82
N PHE A 206 -5.98 -8.56 8.32
CA PHE A 206 -7.16 -8.14 7.57
C PHE A 206 -8.02 -7.16 8.38
N PHE A 207 -8.33 -7.48 9.64
CA PHE A 207 -9.14 -6.61 10.50
C PHE A 207 -8.47 -5.24 10.78
N LYS A 208 -7.16 -5.23 11.05
CA LYS A 208 -6.41 -3.98 11.21
C LYS A 208 -6.35 -3.20 9.89
N TYR A 209 -6.24 -3.90 8.77
CA TYR A 209 -6.25 -3.29 7.45
C TYR A 209 -7.61 -2.65 7.12
N THR A 210 -8.75 -3.21 7.55
CA THR A 210 -10.05 -2.54 7.39
C THR A 210 -10.12 -1.21 8.14
N SER A 211 -9.47 -1.12 9.31
CA SER A 211 -9.35 0.14 10.05
C SER A 211 -8.51 1.17 9.27
N PHE A 212 -7.39 0.75 8.68
CA PHE A 212 -6.63 1.60 7.76
C PHE A 212 -7.49 2.08 6.59
N LEU A 213 -8.32 1.21 5.98
CA LEU A 213 -9.18 1.59 4.86
C LEU A 213 -10.24 2.63 5.27
N SER A 214 -10.78 2.55 6.49
CA SER A 214 -11.66 3.58 7.06
C SER A 214 -10.94 4.93 7.21
N ASP A 215 -9.73 4.96 7.77
CA ASP A 215 -8.95 6.20 7.90
C ASP A 215 -8.55 6.75 6.51
N PHE A 216 -8.18 5.86 5.60
CA PHE A 216 -7.80 6.19 4.24
C PHE A 216 -8.98 6.80 3.47
N ARG A 217 -10.21 6.29 3.65
CA ARG A 217 -11.42 6.94 3.12
C ARG A 217 -11.55 8.38 3.60
N GLN A 218 -11.34 8.64 4.89
CA GLN A 218 -11.44 10.01 5.43
C GLN A 218 -10.37 10.94 4.85
N LEU A 219 -9.18 10.41 4.58
CA LEU A 219 -8.13 11.12 3.84
C LEU A 219 -8.56 11.44 2.41
N LEU A 220 -9.12 10.48 1.68
CA LEU A 220 -9.63 10.70 0.32
C LEU A 220 -10.74 11.76 0.32
N MET A 221 -11.72 11.66 1.23
CA MET A 221 -12.82 12.65 1.30
C MET A 221 -12.32 14.07 1.58
N ARG A 222 -11.33 14.25 2.46
CA ARG A 222 -10.75 15.58 2.73
C ARG A 222 -9.97 16.16 1.57
N THR A 223 -9.52 15.33 0.65
CA THR A 223 -8.77 15.75 -0.54
C THR A 223 -9.61 15.80 -1.82
N GLU A 224 -10.95 15.73 -1.71
CA GLU A 224 -11.86 15.78 -2.87
C GLU A 224 -11.66 17.01 -3.77
N LYS A 225 -11.32 18.16 -3.19
CA LYS A 225 -11.01 19.39 -3.94
C LYS A 225 -9.66 19.36 -4.67
N TYR A 226 -8.85 18.34 -4.44
CA TYR A 226 -7.52 18.13 -5.00
C TYR A 226 -7.45 16.78 -5.72
N PRO A 227 -8.16 16.62 -6.85
CA PRO A 227 -8.41 15.32 -7.45
C PRO A 227 -7.13 14.57 -7.88
N LEU A 228 -6.07 15.28 -8.29
CA LEU A 228 -4.79 14.65 -8.61
C LEU A 228 -4.10 14.08 -7.37
N LEU A 229 -4.11 14.83 -6.26
CA LEU A 229 -3.56 14.36 -4.98
C LEU A 229 -4.36 13.16 -4.45
N GLN A 230 -5.69 13.29 -4.40
CA GLN A 230 -6.60 12.21 -3.99
C GLN A 230 -6.36 10.94 -4.83
N SER A 231 -6.28 11.09 -6.14
CA SER A 231 -6.04 9.99 -7.07
C SER A 231 -4.65 9.38 -6.89
N SER A 232 -3.62 10.20 -6.64
CA SER A 232 -2.27 9.72 -6.37
C SER A 232 -2.16 8.92 -5.06
N PHE A 233 -2.86 9.33 -4.00
CA PHE A 233 -2.96 8.53 -2.77
C PHE A 233 -3.58 7.18 -3.06
N TRP A 234 -4.70 7.15 -3.79
CA TRP A 234 -5.38 5.90 -4.14
C TRP A 234 -4.49 4.99 -4.98
N MET A 235 -3.86 5.53 -6.02
CA MET A 235 -3.02 4.76 -6.95
C MET A 235 -1.76 4.21 -6.29
N PHE A 236 -1.23 4.87 -5.26
CA PHE A 236 -0.13 4.35 -4.47
C PHE A 236 -0.46 3.00 -3.83
N HIS A 237 -1.70 2.79 -3.40
CA HIS A 237 -2.20 1.52 -2.85
C HIS A 237 -2.98 0.67 -3.86
N GLY A 238 -3.12 1.14 -5.10
CA GLY A 238 -4.03 0.59 -6.11
C GLY A 238 -3.80 -0.90 -6.41
N TYR A 239 -2.55 -1.35 -6.30
CA TYR A 239 -2.21 -2.77 -6.43
C TYR A 239 -2.97 -3.65 -5.44
N TYR A 240 -2.84 -3.38 -4.14
CA TYR A 240 -3.53 -4.15 -3.11
C TYR A 240 -5.05 -4.05 -3.24
N PHE A 241 -5.58 -2.90 -3.68
CA PHE A 241 -7.01 -2.74 -3.93
C PHE A 241 -7.49 -3.64 -5.08
N ASP A 242 -6.72 -3.75 -6.16
CA ASP A 242 -7.03 -4.65 -7.27
C ASP A 242 -6.95 -6.11 -6.83
N ARG A 243 -5.92 -6.48 -6.06
CA ARG A 243 -5.78 -7.82 -5.49
C ARG A 243 -6.95 -8.19 -4.56
N MET A 244 -7.38 -7.28 -3.68
CA MET A 244 -8.55 -7.50 -2.83
C MET A 244 -9.83 -7.66 -3.65
N ASN A 245 -10.01 -6.82 -4.68
CA ASN A 245 -11.18 -6.91 -5.57
C ASN A 245 -11.24 -8.26 -6.29
N ILE A 246 -10.11 -8.78 -6.75
CA ILE A 246 -10.02 -10.06 -7.46
C ILE A 246 -10.28 -11.23 -6.51
N ASN A 247 -9.61 -11.26 -5.36
CA ASN A 247 -9.57 -12.45 -4.51
C ASN A 247 -10.69 -12.51 -3.46
N MET A 248 -11.21 -11.37 -3.00
CA MET A 248 -12.07 -11.32 -1.81
C MET A 248 -13.43 -10.65 -2.03
N ARG A 249 -13.65 -9.93 -3.13
CA ARG A 249 -14.87 -9.13 -3.31
C ARG A 249 -16.15 -9.95 -3.23
N THR A 250 -16.16 -11.14 -3.82
CA THR A 250 -17.34 -12.03 -3.85
C THR A 250 -17.67 -12.64 -2.50
N ILE A 251 -16.75 -12.58 -1.53
CA ILE A 251 -16.92 -13.16 -0.20
C ILE A 251 -17.03 -12.11 0.90
N PHE A 252 -16.90 -10.80 0.60
CA PHE A 252 -17.00 -9.77 1.64
C PHE A 252 -18.31 -9.83 2.42
N ASP A 253 -19.46 -9.99 1.77
CA ASP A 253 -20.75 -10.07 2.47
C ASP A 253 -20.75 -11.18 3.53
N LYS A 254 -20.17 -12.34 3.16
CA LYS A 254 -20.02 -13.49 4.06
C LYS A 254 -19.04 -13.19 5.20
N ILE A 255 -17.88 -12.62 4.88
CA ILE A 255 -16.85 -12.24 5.87
C ILE A 255 -17.43 -11.25 6.90
N PHE A 256 -18.09 -10.19 6.43
CA PHE A 256 -18.64 -9.14 7.29
C PHE A 256 -19.83 -9.64 8.13
N THR A 257 -20.64 -10.56 7.59
CA THR A 257 -21.67 -11.27 8.36
C THR A 257 -21.04 -12.12 9.46
N ASN A 258 -20.01 -12.90 9.14
CA ASN A 258 -19.31 -13.73 10.13
C ASN A 258 -18.62 -12.90 11.21
N LEU A 259 -17.98 -11.78 10.83
CA LEU A 259 -17.37 -10.84 11.76
C LEU A 259 -18.42 -10.26 12.70
N THR A 260 -19.55 -9.80 12.16
CA THR A 260 -20.68 -9.28 12.95
C THR A 260 -21.14 -10.31 13.97
N ASN A 261 -21.43 -11.53 13.52
CA ASN A 261 -21.87 -12.63 14.38
C ASN A 261 -20.82 -13.07 15.41
N SER A 262 -19.53 -12.92 15.10
CA SER A 262 -18.44 -13.28 16.01
C SER A 262 -18.21 -12.20 17.07
N LEU A 263 -18.23 -10.91 16.68
CA LEU A 263 -18.02 -9.80 17.62
C LEU A 263 -19.25 -9.51 18.51
N TYR A 264 -20.41 -10.09 18.23
CA TYR A 264 -21.52 -10.13 19.20
C TYR A 264 -21.18 -10.95 20.45
N LYS A 265 -20.17 -11.83 20.40
CA LYS A 265 -19.71 -12.57 21.58
C LYS A 265 -18.76 -11.69 22.39
N PRO A 266 -19.11 -11.28 23.64
CA PRO A 266 -18.31 -10.32 24.38
C PRO A 266 -16.85 -10.74 24.56
N GLU A 267 -16.60 -12.01 24.88
CA GLU A 267 -15.25 -12.57 25.03
C GLU A 267 -14.40 -12.44 23.77
N ILE A 268 -14.99 -12.67 22.59
CA ILE A 268 -14.32 -12.54 21.31
C ILE A 268 -14.02 -11.07 21.04
N PHE A 269 -15.02 -10.19 21.21
CA PHE A 269 -14.82 -8.75 21.09
C PHE A 269 -13.67 -8.24 21.96
N TYR A 270 -13.63 -8.66 23.23
CA TYR A 270 -12.55 -8.25 24.14
C TYR A 270 -11.18 -8.74 23.68
N ASN A 271 -11.08 -9.97 23.16
CA ASN A 271 -9.81 -10.49 22.65
C ASN A 271 -9.32 -9.66 21.46
N VAL A 272 -10.20 -9.42 20.49
CA VAL A 272 -9.90 -8.60 19.30
C VAL A 272 -9.53 -7.17 19.69
N ALA A 273 -10.31 -6.52 20.57
CA ALA A 273 -10.05 -5.14 20.97
C ALA A 273 -8.75 -5.00 21.78
N LYS A 274 -8.45 -5.96 22.66
CA LYS A 274 -7.20 -5.98 23.43
C LYS A 274 -6.00 -6.10 22.50
N GLU A 275 -6.10 -6.94 21.47
CA GLU A 275 -5.02 -7.21 20.54
C GLU A 275 -4.83 -6.08 19.52
N ALA A 276 -5.91 -5.59 18.92
CA ALA A 276 -5.86 -4.53 17.93
C ALA A 276 -5.41 -3.18 18.52
N TYR A 277 -5.81 -2.87 19.76
CA TYR A 277 -5.60 -1.54 20.34
C TYR A 277 -4.65 -1.52 21.54
N ASN A 278 -4.06 -2.67 21.91
CA ASN A 278 -3.23 -2.82 23.12
C ASN A 278 -3.90 -2.24 24.38
N THR A 279 -5.23 -2.26 24.42
CA THR A 279 -6.00 -1.62 25.51
C THR A 279 -6.14 -2.59 26.68
N LYS A 280 -6.00 -2.07 27.90
CA LYS A 280 -6.44 -2.81 29.10
C LYS A 280 -7.95 -2.91 29.05
N LYS A 281 -8.51 -4.10 29.37
CA LYS A 281 -9.96 -4.33 29.47
C LYS A 281 -10.62 -3.17 30.23
N PRO A 282 -11.44 -2.33 29.59
CA PRO A 282 -12.06 -1.22 30.28
C PRO A 282 -12.97 -1.79 31.38
N LYS A 283 -12.84 -1.27 32.61
CA LYS A 283 -13.45 -1.88 33.81
C LYS A 283 -14.98 -1.82 33.80
N ASN A 284 -15.59 -0.92 33.02
CA ASN A 284 -17.02 -0.62 33.04
C ASN A 284 -17.59 -0.43 31.62
N ILE A 285 -17.50 -1.44 30.74
CA ILE A 285 -18.27 -1.40 29.49
C ILE A 285 -19.60 -2.11 29.68
N GLN A 286 -20.71 -1.38 29.52
CA GLN A 286 -22.04 -1.98 29.49
C GLN A 286 -22.13 -2.87 28.25
N ILE A 287 -22.39 -4.16 28.42
CA ILE A 287 -22.41 -5.16 27.33
C ILE A 287 -23.32 -4.74 26.16
N PHE A 288 -24.49 -4.18 26.47
CA PHE A 288 -25.45 -3.68 25.48
C PHE A 288 -24.89 -2.53 24.60
N THR A 289 -23.91 -1.77 25.10
CA THR A 289 -23.25 -0.72 24.29
C THR A 289 -22.14 -1.25 23.39
N MET A 290 -21.61 -2.45 23.64
CA MET A 290 -20.53 -3.04 22.82
C MET A 290 -21.05 -3.76 21.60
N GLU A 291 -22.17 -4.48 21.73
CA GLU A 291 -22.79 -5.21 20.62
C GLU A 291 -23.21 -4.25 19.51
N ASP A 292 -23.94 -3.19 19.88
CA ASP A 292 -24.33 -2.11 18.96
C ASP A 292 -23.11 -1.40 18.36
N TYR A 293 -22.06 -1.18 19.14
CA TYR A 293 -20.84 -0.55 18.67
C TYR A 293 -20.08 -1.42 17.66
N ALA A 294 -19.93 -2.72 17.94
CA ALA A 294 -19.24 -3.66 17.07
C ALA A 294 -19.98 -3.84 15.74
N ALA A 295 -21.31 -4.04 15.79
CA ALA A 295 -22.15 -4.16 14.60
C ALA A 295 -22.09 -2.91 13.72
N ARG A 296 -22.17 -1.71 14.32
CA ARG A 296 -22.04 -0.44 13.58
C ARG A 296 -20.65 -0.27 12.99
N SER A 297 -19.60 -0.57 13.75
CA SER A 297 -18.22 -0.44 13.28
C SER A 297 -17.94 -1.36 12.09
N ILE A 298 -18.39 -2.62 12.15
CA ILE A 298 -18.24 -3.57 11.04
C ILE A 298 -19.06 -3.13 9.82
N SER A 299 -20.30 -2.68 10.02
CA SER A 299 -21.14 -2.17 8.93
C SER A 299 -20.52 -0.95 8.24
N TRP A 300 -19.94 -0.02 9.00
CA TRP A 300 -19.21 1.12 8.44
C TRP A 300 -17.95 0.69 7.72
N SER A 301 -17.16 -0.24 8.28
CA SER A 301 -15.98 -0.78 7.59
C SER A 301 -16.34 -1.40 6.24
N TYR A 302 -17.48 -2.11 6.11
CA TYR A 302 -17.92 -2.65 4.82
C TYR A 302 -18.17 -1.53 3.79
N ILE A 303 -18.88 -0.47 4.20
CA ILE A 303 -19.17 0.69 3.34
C ILE A 303 -17.86 1.41 2.97
N ASP A 304 -16.94 1.53 3.91
CA ASP A 304 -15.64 2.19 3.71
C ASP A 304 -14.76 1.41 2.73
N ILE A 305 -14.74 0.08 2.83
CA ILE A 305 -14.04 -0.78 1.88
C ILE A 305 -14.65 -0.64 0.49
N ALA A 306 -15.98 -0.72 0.36
CA ALA A 306 -16.64 -0.55 -0.92
C ALA A 306 -16.34 0.81 -1.56
N PHE A 307 -16.28 1.88 -0.74
CA PHE A 307 -15.86 3.21 -1.17
C PHE A 307 -14.40 3.21 -1.65
N VAL A 308 -13.46 2.71 -0.86
CA VAL A 308 -12.02 2.75 -1.19
C VAL A 308 -11.71 1.87 -2.39
N LEU A 309 -12.35 0.72 -2.55
CA LEU A 309 -12.07 -0.20 -3.67
C LEU A 309 -12.66 0.25 -5.02
N ASP A 310 -13.39 1.36 -5.06
CA ASP A 310 -13.95 1.93 -6.29
C ASP A 310 -12.85 2.51 -7.20
N LYS A 311 -12.66 1.93 -8.38
CA LYS A 311 -11.64 2.37 -9.35
C LYS A 311 -11.83 3.80 -9.87
N LYS A 312 -12.97 4.46 -9.59
CA LYS A 312 -13.16 5.87 -9.96
C LYS A 312 -12.09 6.79 -9.40
N TRP A 313 -11.52 6.45 -8.23
CA TRP A 313 -10.48 7.26 -7.60
C TRP A 313 -9.20 7.35 -8.42
N ALA A 314 -8.93 6.40 -9.32
CA ALA A 314 -7.78 6.44 -10.22
C ALA A 314 -7.97 7.39 -11.42
N LYS A 315 -9.22 7.74 -11.75
CA LYS A 315 -9.56 8.44 -13.01
C LYS A 315 -8.88 9.80 -13.17
N PRO A 316 -8.84 10.69 -12.14
CA PRO A 316 -8.21 11.99 -12.33
C PRO A 316 -6.75 11.90 -12.76
N LEU A 317 -5.98 10.99 -12.15
CA LEU A 317 -4.57 10.82 -12.51
C LEU A 317 -4.42 10.15 -13.88
N GLN A 318 -5.26 9.16 -14.21
CA GLN A 318 -5.30 8.56 -15.55
C GLN A 318 -5.53 9.63 -16.63
N MET A 319 -6.58 10.44 -16.49
CA MET A 319 -6.90 11.53 -17.42
C MET A 319 -5.76 12.54 -17.53
N TYR A 320 -5.11 12.88 -16.41
CA TYR A 320 -3.96 13.79 -16.41
C TYR A 320 -2.79 13.28 -17.26
N PHE A 321 -2.55 11.96 -17.32
CA PHE A 321 -1.49 11.38 -18.14
C PHE A 321 -1.94 10.94 -19.55
N GLU A 322 -3.25 10.80 -19.80
CA GLU A 322 -3.81 10.49 -21.13
C GLU A 322 -3.92 11.73 -22.01
N HIS A 323 -4.32 12.88 -21.45
CA HIS A 323 -4.54 14.11 -22.22
C HIS A 323 -3.29 14.94 -22.46
N THR A 324 -2.14 14.53 -21.93
CA THR A 324 -0.88 15.19 -22.26
C THR A 324 -0.27 14.47 -23.45
N LEU A 325 -0.26 15.12 -24.60
CA LEU A 325 0.50 14.65 -25.77
C LEU A 325 1.95 14.36 -25.35
N PRO A 326 2.61 13.34 -25.92
CA PRO A 326 4.04 13.17 -25.73
C PRO A 326 4.72 14.49 -26.11
N ALA A 327 5.54 15.04 -25.20
CA ALA A 327 6.38 16.17 -25.54
C ALA A 327 7.16 15.82 -26.81
N GLU A 328 7.21 16.75 -27.78
CA GLU A 328 8.09 16.57 -28.93
C GLU A 328 9.48 16.21 -28.42
N PRO A 329 10.15 15.20 -29.00
CA PRO A 329 11.48 14.81 -28.55
C PRO A 329 12.37 16.05 -28.59
N LEU A 330 13.01 16.37 -27.46
CA LEU A 330 14.09 17.35 -27.43
C LEU A 330 15.20 16.82 -28.35
N ILE A 331 15.29 17.40 -29.55
CA ILE A 331 16.33 17.11 -30.56
C ILE A 331 17.68 17.61 -30.08
#